data_AF-A0A7C6Z1L4-F1
#
_entry.id   AF-A0A7C6Z1L4-F1
#
_cell.length_a   1.000
_cell.length_b   1.000
_cell.length_c   1.000
_cell.angle_alpha   90.00
_cell.angle_beta   90.00
_cell.angle_gamma   90.00
#
_symmetry.space_group_name_H-M   'P 1'
#
loop_
_entity.id
_entity.type
_entity.pdbx_description
1 polymer ?
#
loop_
_entity_poly.entity_id
_entity_poly.type
_entity_poly.pdbx_seq_one_letter_code
_entity_poly.pdbx_strand_id
1 'polypeptide(L)'
;FGIFAHYLIAFFIPSPEVVDAGTTILRALMLSLPFVGGYMICTTTIQAMGKALPGLFLSISRQGIFYMPMLIVLNKIFGFNGFIYAQPITDVLMVVISVFILRKIIIKDHKLDQSKAKDEMIHEEQILNPVFEGK
;
A
#
# COMPACT_ATOMS: atom_id res chain seq x y z
N PHE A 1 7.60 -22.21 6.67
CA PHE A 1 8.57 -21.62 5.71
C PHE A 1 9.84 -21.09 6.38
N GLY A 2 9.80 -20.20 7.37
CA GLY A 2 11.02 -19.68 8.03
C GLY A 2 11.90 -20.71 8.79
N ILE A 3 11.36 -21.89 9.08
CA ILE A 3 12.08 -23.03 9.67
C ILE A 3 13.06 -23.65 8.66
N PHE A 4 12.74 -23.62 7.36
CA PHE A 4 13.60 -24.15 6.28
C PHE A 4 14.61 -23.14 5.76
N ALA A 5 14.57 -21.89 6.23
CA ALA A 5 15.45 -20.81 5.77
C ALA A 5 16.94 -21.18 5.87
N HIS A 6 17.33 -21.83 6.97
CA HIS A 6 18.72 -22.26 7.19
C HIS A 6 19.19 -23.26 6.13
N TYR A 7 18.38 -24.29 5.86
CA TYR A 7 18.69 -25.31 4.84
C TYR A 7 18.73 -24.73 3.42
N LEU A 8 17.86 -23.77 3.12
CA LEU A 8 17.83 -23.08 1.83
C LEU A 8 19.10 -22.26 1.57
N ILE A 9 19.57 -21.49 2.55
CA ILE A 9 20.78 -20.68 2.39
C ILE A 9 22.04 -21.55 2.38
N ALA A 10 22.10 -22.57 3.25
CA ALA A 10 23.22 -23.50 3.31
C ALA A 10 23.43 -24.30 2.01
N PHE A 11 22.37 -24.48 1.21
CA PHE A 11 22.46 -25.12 -0.11
C PHE A 11 23.25 -24.28 -1.13
N PHE A 12 23.16 -22.95 -1.05
CA PHE A 12 23.86 -22.05 -1.97
C PHE A 12 25.28 -21.71 -1.51
N ILE A 13 25.45 -21.38 -0.23
CA ILE A 13 26.74 -20.97 0.32
C ILE A 13 26.97 -21.67 1.66
N PRO A 14 27.89 -22.64 1.73
CA PRO A 14 28.19 -23.38 2.96
C PRO A 14 29.19 -22.63 3.86
N SER A 15 28.98 -21.33 4.08
CA SER A 15 29.74 -20.53 5.05
C SER A 15 28.87 -20.25 6.28
N PRO A 16 29.28 -20.63 7.50
CA PRO A 16 28.45 -20.49 8.71
C PRO A 16 27.94 -19.06 8.95
N GLU A 17 28.79 -18.05 8.74
CA GLU A 17 28.42 -16.64 8.92
C GLU A 17 27.37 -16.18 7.89
N VAL A 18 27.50 -16.63 6.64
CA VAL A 18 26.56 -16.28 5.57
C VAL A 18 25.22 -16.96 5.78
N VAL A 19 25.24 -18.21 6.27
CA VAL A 19 24.01 -18.96 6.56
C VAL A 19 23.22 -18.30 7.68
N ASP A 20 23.88 -17.84 8.76
CA ASP A 20 23.19 -17.20 9.88
C ASP A 20 22.61 -15.83 9.49
N ALA A 21 23.40 -14.99 8.82
CA ALA A 21 22.95 -13.71 8.29
C ALA A 21 21.81 -13.87 7.26
N GLY A 22 21.97 -14.79 6.31
CA GLY A 22 20.96 -15.09 5.30
C GLY A 22 19.67 -15.65 5.90
N THR A 23 19.77 -16.48 6.93
CA THR A 23 18.59 -16.98 7.67
C THR A 23 17.83 -15.83 8.32
N THR A 24 18.54 -14.89 8.95
CA THR A 24 17.93 -13.72 9.59
C THR A 24 17.26 -12.80 8.57
N ILE A 25 17.93 -12.50 7.46
CA ILE A 25 17.37 -11.72 6.35
C ILE A 25 16.10 -12.38 5.81
N LEU A 26 16.16 -13.67 5.52
CA LEU A 26 15.04 -14.39 4.93
C LEU A 26 13.83 -14.41 5.88
N ARG A 27 14.06 -14.62 7.18
CA ARG A 27 13.00 -14.54 8.20
C ARG A 27 12.37 -13.15 8.27
N ALA A 28 13.17 -12.09 8.20
CA ALA A 28 12.65 -10.72 8.18
C ALA A 28 11.81 -10.46 6.91
N LEU A 29 12.26 -10.89 5.74
CA LEU A 29 11.49 -10.81 4.50
C LEU A 29 10.17 -11.58 4.59
N MET A 30 10.17 -12.76 5.21
CA MET A 30 8.95 -13.54 5.41
C MET A 30 7.93 -12.81 6.29
N LEU A 31 8.38 -12.11 7.32
CA LEU A 31 7.51 -11.29 8.18
C LEU A 31 6.80 -10.20 7.37
N SER A 32 7.44 -9.70 6.31
CA SER A 32 6.87 -8.64 5.48
C SER A 32 5.73 -9.12 4.56
N LEU A 33 5.73 -10.39 4.14
CA LEU A 33 4.80 -10.94 3.15
C LEU A 33 3.30 -10.61 3.37
N PRO A 34 2.70 -10.80 4.56
CA PRO A 34 1.29 -10.44 4.77
C PRO A 34 1.02 -8.94 4.57
N PHE A 35 1.97 -8.09 4.96
CA PHE A 35 1.86 -6.64 4.78
C PHE A 35 1.96 -6.25 3.31
N VAL A 36 2.90 -6.85 2.58
CA VAL A 36 3.01 -6.64 1.13
C VAL A 36 1.71 -7.04 0.42
N GLY A 37 1.10 -8.16 0.82
CA GLY A 37 -0.20 -8.59 0.27
C GLY A 37 -1.31 -7.56 0.51
N GLY A 38 -1.47 -7.09 1.75
CA GLY A 38 -2.45 -6.05 2.08
C GLY A 38 -2.23 -4.74 1.31
N TYR A 39 -0.98 -4.32 1.18
CA TYR A 39 -0.60 -3.13 0.41
C TYR A 39 -0.93 -3.30 -1.09
N MET A 40 -0.65 -4.47 -1.67
CA MET A 40 -0.95 -4.77 -3.06
C MET A 40 -2.45 -4.74 -3.35
N ILE A 41 -3.27 -5.33 -2.48
CA ILE A 41 -4.73 -5.29 -2.64
C ILE A 41 -5.23 -3.84 -2.65
N CYS A 42 -4.73 -2.99 -1.73
CA CYS A 42 -5.14 -1.59 -1.68
C CYS A 42 -4.73 -0.81 -2.94
N THR A 43 -3.47 -0.95 -3.37
CA THR A 43 -2.96 -0.21 -4.53
C THR A 43 -3.58 -0.66 -5.84
N THR A 44 -3.76 -1.97 -6.04
CA THR A 44 -4.45 -2.52 -7.21
C THR A 44 -5.91 -2.10 -7.25
N THR A 45 -6.61 -2.06 -6.11
CA THR A 45 -7.98 -1.53 -6.03
C THR A 45 -8.05 -0.06 -6.46
N ILE A 46 -7.15 0.79 -5.94
CA ILE A 46 -7.10 2.22 -6.31
C ILE A 46 -6.86 2.40 -7.81
N GLN A 47 -5.95 1.61 -8.39
CA GLN A 47 -5.67 1.64 -9.82
C GLN A 47 -6.86 1.14 -10.66
N ALA A 48 -7.55 0.09 -10.21
CA ALA A 48 -8.74 -0.45 -10.86
C ALA A 48 -9.95 0.51 -10.84
N MET A 49 -10.06 1.37 -9.81
CA MET A 49 -11.05 2.47 -9.76
C MET A 49 -10.73 3.63 -10.71
N GLY A 50 -9.72 3.50 -11.58
CA GLY A 50 -9.29 4.54 -12.52
C GLY A 50 -8.49 5.67 -11.88
N LYS A 51 -8.11 5.57 -10.59
CA LYS A 51 -7.30 6.58 -9.89
C LYS A 51 -5.81 6.26 -10.01
N ALA A 52 -5.27 6.37 -11.23
CA ALA A 52 -3.88 6.02 -11.53
C ALA A 52 -2.85 6.86 -10.75
N LEU A 53 -3.07 8.16 -10.59
CA LEU A 53 -2.18 9.08 -9.88
C LEU A 53 -1.94 8.69 -8.40
N PRO A 54 -2.98 8.48 -7.57
CA PRO A 54 -2.79 7.98 -6.20
C PRO A 54 -2.12 6.60 -6.12
N GLY A 55 -2.43 5.70 -7.07
CA GLY A 55 -1.80 4.38 -7.15
C GLY A 55 -0.31 4.45 -7.47
N LEU A 56 0.08 5.34 -8.38
CA LEU A 56 1.48 5.60 -8.73
C LEU A 56 2.23 6.24 -7.56
N PHE A 57 1.62 7.23 -6.90
CA PHE A 57 2.19 7.88 -5.73
C PHE A 57 2.50 6.88 -4.61
N LEU A 58 1.59 5.95 -4.31
CA LEU A 58 1.81 4.89 -3.33
C LEU A 58 3.01 4.00 -3.72
N SER A 59 3.09 3.58 -4.99
CA SER A 59 4.18 2.74 -5.51
C SER A 59 5.55 3.41 -5.40
N ILE A 60 5.64 4.68 -5.78
CA ILE A 60 6.89 5.46 -5.67
C ILE A 60 7.23 5.70 -4.19
N SER A 61 6.22 5.99 -3.37
CA SER A 61 6.40 6.26 -1.95
C SER A 61 7.05 5.08 -1.24
N ARG A 62 6.59 3.86 -1.52
CA ARG A 62 7.11 2.64 -0.89
C ARG A 62 8.62 2.52 -1.05
N GLN A 63 9.15 2.62 -2.28
CA GLN A 63 10.57 2.38 -2.54
C GLN A 63 11.45 3.63 -2.41
N GLY A 64 10.93 4.80 -2.79
CA GLY A 64 11.69 6.04 -2.80
C GLY A 64 11.54 6.87 -1.54
N ILE A 65 10.31 7.17 -1.14
CA ILE A 65 10.05 8.18 -0.10
C ILE A 65 10.17 7.60 1.30
N PHE A 66 9.80 6.33 1.50
CA PHE A 66 9.77 5.73 2.83
C PHE A 66 10.89 4.71 3.05
N TYR A 67 11.12 3.80 2.10
CA TYR A 67 12.14 2.77 2.28
C TYR A 67 13.57 3.34 2.38
N MET A 68 13.98 4.20 1.45
CA MET A 68 15.30 4.84 1.46
C MET A 68 15.64 5.53 2.80
N PRO A 69 14.83 6.47 3.31
CA PRO A 69 15.17 7.13 4.58
C PRO A 69 15.07 6.17 5.76
N MET A 70 14.10 5.24 5.80
CA MET A 70 14.07 4.24 6.86
C MET A 70 15.32 3.37 6.85
N LEU A 71 15.79 2.96 5.68
CA LEU A 71 17.00 2.16 5.53
C LEU A 71 18.22 2.90 6.10
N ILE A 72 18.41 4.17 5.74
CA ILE A 72 19.52 4.99 6.25
C ILE A 72 19.40 5.19 7.76
N VAL A 73 18.21 5.55 8.27
CA VAL A 73 17.99 5.85 9.69
C VAL A 73 18.16 4.59 10.54
N LEU A 74 17.51 3.48 10.18
CA LEU A 74 17.60 2.24 10.96
C LEU A 74 18.98 1.62 10.86
N ASN A 75 19.64 1.65 9.70
CA ASN A 75 21.00 1.16 9.59
C ASN A 75 21.96 1.97 10.47
N LYS A 76 21.77 3.30 10.57
CA LYS A 76 22.61 4.14 11.44
C LYS A 76 22.41 3.88 12.94
N ILE A 77 21.18 3.54 13.36
CA ILE A 77 20.85 3.33 14.79
C ILE A 77 21.10 1.88 15.23
N PHE A 78 20.71 0.91 14.41
CA PHE A 78 20.70 -0.53 14.73
C PHE A 78 21.70 -1.35 13.90
N GLY A 79 22.54 -0.70 13.09
CA GLY A 79 23.56 -1.35 12.28
C GLY A 79 22.96 -2.31 11.24
N PHE A 80 23.56 -3.50 11.15
CA PHE A 80 23.13 -4.54 10.20
C PHE A 80 21.69 -5.00 10.44
N ASN A 81 21.26 -5.16 11.69
CA ASN A 81 19.87 -5.52 12.01
C ASN A 81 18.90 -4.44 11.52
N GLY A 82 19.26 -3.16 11.68
CA GLY A 82 18.45 -2.06 11.18
C GLY A 82 18.25 -2.11 9.67
N PHE A 83 19.31 -2.45 8.92
CA PHE A 83 19.22 -2.66 7.48
C PHE A 83 18.24 -3.78 7.12
N ILE A 84 18.32 -4.92 7.81
CA ILE A 84 17.44 -6.08 7.56
C ILE A 84 15.97 -5.75 7.82
N TYR A 85 15.67 -5.06 8.92
CA TYR A 85 14.31 -4.77 9.34
C TYR A 85 13.70 -3.51 8.70
N ALA A 86 14.49 -2.70 7.98
CA ALA A 86 14.00 -1.50 7.31
C ALA A 86 12.87 -1.79 6.32
N GLN A 87 12.99 -2.88 5.54
CA GLN A 87 11.99 -3.25 4.56
C GLN A 87 10.66 -3.70 5.22
N PRO A 88 10.65 -4.65 6.18
CA PRO A 88 9.42 -5.02 6.90
C PRO A 88 8.71 -3.84 7.56
N ILE A 89 9.45 -2.93 8.20
CA ILE A 89 8.87 -1.77 8.89
C ILE A 89 8.26 -0.80 7.87
N THR A 90 8.92 -0.62 6.72
CA THR A 90 8.36 0.17 5.61
C THR A 90 7.08 -0.43 5.07
N ASP A 91 7.04 -1.76 4.89
CA ASP A 91 5.88 -2.45 4.38
C ASP A 91 4.67 -2.36 5.34
N VAL A 92 4.90 -2.46 6.65
CA VAL A 92 3.86 -2.23 7.69
C VAL A 92 3.31 -0.81 7.58
N LEU A 93 4.17 0.21 7.51
CA LEU A 93 3.75 1.60 7.38
C LEU A 93 2.96 1.84 6.08
N MET A 94 3.40 1.23 4.98
CA MET A 94 2.75 1.34 3.67
C MET A 94 1.34 0.78 3.66
N VAL A 95 1.07 -0.31 4.37
CA VAL A 95 -0.29 -0.85 4.51
C VAL A 95 -1.21 0.16 5.18
N VAL A 96 -0.76 0.79 6.26
CA VAL A 96 -1.57 1.78 6.98
C VAL A 96 -1.88 2.98 6.07
N ILE A 97 -0.88 3.48 5.35
CA ILE A 97 -1.04 4.61 4.43
C ILE A 97 -1.96 4.24 3.25
N SER A 98 -1.78 3.06 2.65
CA SER A 98 -2.59 2.64 1.50
C SER A 98 -4.05 2.43 1.86
N VAL A 99 -4.34 1.83 3.02
CA VAL A 99 -5.70 1.67 3.55
C VAL A 99 -6.34 3.04 3.81
N PHE A 100 -5.60 3.99 4.39
CA PHE A 100 -6.11 5.34 4.63
C PHE A 100 -6.45 6.08 3.33
N ILE A 101 -5.58 6.01 2.32
CA ILE A 101 -5.81 6.62 1.01
C ILE A 101 -7.01 5.96 0.32
N LEU A 102 -7.08 4.63 0.32
CA LEU A 102 -8.20 3.88 -0.25
C LEU A 102 -9.54 4.30 0.39
N ARG A 103 -9.60 4.35 1.73
CA ARG A 103 -10.81 4.77 2.44
C ARG A 103 -11.22 6.20 2.07
N LYS A 104 -10.26 7.13 1.97
CA LYS A 104 -10.55 8.50 1.55
C LYS A 104 -11.08 8.57 0.12
N ILE A 105 -10.53 7.78 -0.81
CA ILE A 105 -10.98 7.73 -2.20
C ILE A 105 -12.42 7.20 -2.27
N ILE A 106 -12.72 6.09 -1.60
CA ILE A 106 -14.07 5.48 -1.60
C ILE A 106 -15.13 6.48 -1.07
N ILE A 107 -14.85 7.15 0.04
CA ILE A 107 -15.80 8.14 0.61
C ILE A 107 -15.99 9.34 -0.34
N LYS A 108 -14.92 9.78 -1.01
CA LYS A 108 -14.98 10.91 -1.95
C LYS A 108 -15.79 10.56 -3.20
N ASP A 109 -15.56 9.38 -3.78
CA ASP A 109 -16.32 8.93 -4.96
C ASP A 109 -17.81 8.80 -4.61
N HIS A 110 -18.15 8.17 -3.48
CA HIS A 110 -19.55 8.02 -3.07
C HIS A 110 -20.27 9.38 -2.89
N LYS A 111 -19.59 10.39 -2.33
CA LYS A 111 -20.15 11.75 -2.22
C LYS A 111 -20.32 12.43 -3.58
N LEU A 112 -19.41 12.17 -4.53
CA LEU A 112 -19.50 12.73 -5.87
C LEU A 112 -20.72 12.17 -6.61
N ASP A 113 -20.97 10.87 -6.48
CA ASP A 113 -22.12 10.20 -7.11
C ASP A 113 -23.45 10.72 -6.54
N GLN A 114 -23.52 10.92 -5.22
CA GLN A 114 -24.69 11.51 -4.55
C GLN A 114 -24.95 12.97 -4.98
N SER A 115 -23.89 13.77 -5.18
CA SER A 115 -24.01 15.14 -5.68
C SER A 115 -24.58 15.16 -7.09
N LYS A 116 -24.03 14.34 -8.00
CA LYS A 116 -24.49 14.26 -9.38
C LYS A 116 -25.95 13.82 -9.48
N ALA A 117 -26.34 12.79 -8.73
CA ALA A 117 -27.72 12.34 -8.70
C ALA A 117 -28.68 13.45 -8.21
N LYS A 118 -28.26 14.22 -7.20
CA LYS A 118 -29.05 15.35 -6.71
C LYS A 118 -29.16 16.47 -7.74
N ASP A 119 -28.08 16.80 -8.43
CA ASP A 119 -28.05 17.82 -9.49
C ASP A 119 -28.93 17.40 -10.69
N GLU A 120 -28.92 16.12 -11.08
CA GLU A 120 -29.79 15.55 -12.12
C GLU A 120 -31.28 15.63 -11.73
N MET A 121 -31.64 15.28 -10.48
CA MET A 121 -33.02 15.38 -10.00
C MET A 121 -33.53 16.83 -9.96
N ILE A 122 -32.70 17.77 -9.50
CA ILE A 122 -33.04 19.21 -9.52
C ILE A 122 -33.24 19.68 -10.97
N HIS A 123 -32.39 19.22 -11.89
CA HIS A 123 -32.52 19.60 -13.29
C HIS A 123 -33.80 19.03 -13.93
N GLU A 124 -34.16 17.79 -13.63
CA GLU A 124 -35.40 17.15 -14.11
C GLU A 124 -36.66 17.82 -13.51
N GLU A 125 -36.65 18.14 -12.21
CA GLU A 125 -37.72 18.87 -11.53
C GLU A 125 -37.92 20.27 -12.14
N GLN A 126 -36.83 20.96 -12.46
CA GLN A 126 -36.87 22.30 -13.07
C GLN A 126 -37.33 22.30 -14.54
N ILE A 127 -37.14 21.19 -15.27
CA ILE A 127 -37.71 20.98 -16.62
C ILE A 127 -39.21 20.67 -16.54
N LEU A 128 -39.63 19.91 -15.53
CA LEU A 128 -41.02 19.50 -15.35
C LEU A 128 -41.91 20.63 -14.80
N ASN A 129 -41.40 21.48 -13.90
CA ASN A 129 -42.19 22.53 -13.24
C ASN A 129 -42.93 23.49 -14.22
N PRO A 130 -42.29 24.06 -15.27
CA PRO A 130 -42.98 24.90 -16.25
C PRO A 130 -43.96 24.13 -17.18
N VAL A 131 -43.86 22.79 -17.28
CA VAL A 131 -44.81 21.95 -18.03
C VAL A 131 -46.10 21.74 -17.23
N PHE A 132 -46.02 21.73 -15.90
CA PHE A 132 -47.17 21.56 -15.01
C PHE A 132 -47.89 22.88 -14.67
N GLU A 133 -47.19 24.01 -14.62
CA GLU A 133 -47.78 25.34 -14.35
C GLU A 133 -48.43 26.02 -15.58
N GLY A 134 -48.31 25.41 -16.77
CA GLY A 134 -48.85 25.93 -18.05
C GLY A 134 -50.28 25.50 -18.41
N LYS A 135 -51.08 24.99 -17.45
CA LYS A 135 -52.51 24.68 -17.64
C LYS A 135 -53.41 25.60 -16.82
#